data_AF-A0A938MAK4-F1
#
_entry.id   AF-A0A938MAK4-F1
#
_cell.length_a   1.000
_cell.length_b   1.000
_cell.length_c   1.000
_cell.angle_alpha   90.00
_cell.angle_beta   90.00
_cell.angle_gamma   90.00
#
_symmetry.space_group_name_H-M   'P 1'
#
loop_
_entity.id
_entity.type
_entity.pdbx_description
1 polymer ?
#
loop_
_entity_poly.entity_id
_entity_poly.type
_entity_poly.pdbx_seq_one_letter_code
_entity_poly.pdbx_strand_id
1 'polypeptide(L)'
;MSDPERITDLKLEKPVQPQKPPTRPAFGTMSFGSYAQGMGCGLLILIAVGVGLLLPSLARIRHRARLAEQGGATSWDAERQRQFANKLEAQGLKREAIQAYEQYLELADPSASERANLYYKLGKLHSELSEYEKALACYLKVEIADPKSKLADEIGPRIVECWERLGKDIDAQYALEQRAALDKPKAPKEKRGAVVAKIGDREISMGELDDAIQRMPWAASQLKSPQQKLQFLQQYI
;
A
#
# COMPACT_ATOMS: atom_id res chain seq x y z
N MET A 1 86.75 -20.64 -33.32
CA MET A 1 85.67 -20.15 -32.45
C MET A 1 86.35 -19.75 -31.15
N SER A 2 86.74 -18.48 -31.04
CA SER A 2 87.55 -17.97 -29.93
C SER A 2 86.76 -16.92 -29.17
N ASP A 3 87.07 -16.85 -27.87
CA ASP A 3 86.56 -16.00 -26.79
C ASP A 3 85.29 -16.44 -26.06
N PRO A 4 85.41 -16.54 -24.73
CA PRO A 4 85.07 -15.38 -23.93
C PRO A 4 86.10 -15.03 -22.84
N GLU A 5 86.54 -13.77 -22.83
CA GLU A 5 87.21 -13.16 -21.68
C GLU A 5 86.22 -12.84 -20.55
N ARG A 6 86.81 -12.97 -19.36
CA ARG A 6 86.27 -12.92 -18.02
C ARG A 6 86.53 -11.52 -17.46
N ILE A 7 85.55 -10.89 -16.82
CA ILE A 7 85.83 -9.86 -15.80
C ILE A 7 85.07 -10.22 -14.52
N THR A 8 85.86 -10.31 -13.47
CA THR A 8 85.52 -10.67 -12.10
C THR A 8 85.23 -9.43 -11.25
N ASP A 9 84.72 -9.71 -10.04
CA ASP A 9 84.84 -8.92 -8.81
C ASP A 9 83.85 -7.76 -8.58
N LEU A 10 82.90 -7.96 -7.67
CA LEU A 10 83.01 -7.39 -6.31
C LEU A 10 81.93 -7.96 -5.37
N LYS A 11 82.22 -7.89 -4.07
CA LYS A 11 81.69 -8.71 -2.99
C LYS A 11 81.17 -7.79 -1.87
N LEU A 12 80.29 -8.34 -1.03
CA LEU A 12 79.91 -7.90 0.34
C LEU A 12 78.90 -6.75 0.51
N GLU A 13 77.70 -7.10 1.01
CA GLU A 13 77.29 -6.77 2.39
C GLU A 13 76.01 -7.55 2.80
N LYS A 14 75.95 -7.94 4.08
CA LYS A 14 74.81 -8.44 4.89
C LYS A 14 74.93 -7.70 6.24
N PRO A 15 73.95 -7.70 7.17
CA PRO A 15 72.51 -8.02 7.14
C PRO A 15 71.68 -6.95 7.92
N VAL A 16 70.38 -7.20 8.21
CA VAL A 16 69.71 -7.09 9.53
C VAL A 16 68.18 -7.04 9.34
N GLN A 17 67.50 -8.09 9.81
CA GLN A 17 66.05 -8.20 9.92
C GLN A 17 65.63 -7.84 11.36
N PRO A 18 64.59 -7.02 11.58
CA PRO A 18 64.10 -6.76 12.93
C PRO A 18 63.28 -7.95 13.48
N GLN A 19 63.57 -8.30 14.74
CA GLN A 19 63.05 -9.46 15.47
C GLN A 19 61.59 -9.31 15.91
N LYS A 20 60.88 -10.44 15.99
CA LYS A 20 59.51 -10.57 16.51
C LYS A 20 59.52 -10.68 18.04
N PRO A 21 58.69 -9.93 18.79
CA PRO A 21 58.65 -10.02 20.25
C PRO A 21 57.94 -11.29 20.76
N PRO A 22 58.33 -11.82 21.94
CA PRO A 22 57.87 -13.11 22.45
C PRO A 22 56.47 -13.06 23.11
N THR A 23 55.71 -14.13 22.93
CA THR A 23 54.40 -14.40 23.53
C THR A 23 54.50 -14.82 25.01
N ARG A 24 53.61 -14.32 25.87
CA ARG A 24 53.41 -14.79 27.26
C ARG A 24 52.05 -15.50 27.42
N PRO A 25 51.95 -16.48 28.34
CA PRO A 25 50.86 -17.46 28.38
C PRO A 25 49.60 -16.97 29.11
N ALA A 26 48.51 -17.69 28.83
CA ALA A 26 47.14 -17.47 29.28
C ALA A 26 46.94 -17.48 30.80
N PHE A 27 46.06 -16.60 31.28
CA PHE A 27 45.41 -16.67 32.59
C PHE A 27 43.89 -16.62 32.40
N GLY A 28 43.21 -17.53 33.10
CA GLY A 28 41.79 -17.80 32.96
C GLY A 28 40.86 -16.87 33.73
N THR A 29 39.59 -16.99 33.33
CA THR A 29 38.32 -16.78 34.05
C THR A 29 38.16 -15.52 34.90
N MET A 30 37.18 -14.70 34.53
CA MET A 30 36.13 -14.26 35.46
C MET A 30 34.93 -13.69 34.69
N SER A 31 33.76 -14.22 35.02
CA SER A 31 32.45 -13.70 34.65
C SER A 31 32.19 -12.40 35.40
N PHE A 32 31.88 -11.31 34.70
CA PHE A 32 31.17 -10.14 35.24
C PHE A 32 30.29 -9.52 34.15
N GLY A 33 29.03 -9.29 34.50
CA GLY A 33 27.95 -8.96 33.58
C GLY A 33 28.15 -7.66 32.81
N SER A 34 27.49 -7.58 31.65
CA SER A 34 27.41 -6.35 30.86
C SER A 34 25.97 -6.13 30.41
N TYR A 35 25.16 -5.54 31.29
CA TYR A 35 23.85 -4.96 30.96
C TYR A 35 23.96 -3.61 30.22
N ALA A 36 25.08 -3.33 29.55
CA ALA A 36 25.33 -2.09 28.83
C ALA A 36 25.12 -2.20 27.30
N GLN A 37 24.71 -3.37 26.79
CA GLN A 37 24.65 -3.68 25.36
C GLN A 37 23.23 -3.60 24.75
N GLY A 38 22.25 -3.04 25.49
CA GLY A 38 20.85 -2.95 25.04
C GLY A 38 20.46 -1.63 24.35
N MET A 39 21.07 -0.50 24.72
CA MET A 39 20.63 0.83 24.24
C MET A 39 21.18 1.19 22.84
N GLY A 40 22.35 0.67 22.46
CA GLY A 40 22.94 0.93 21.15
C GLY A 40 22.19 0.25 19.99
N CYS A 41 21.70 -0.97 20.22
CA CYS A 41 20.97 -1.74 19.20
C CYS A 41 19.61 -1.12 18.87
N GLY A 42 18.89 -0.58 19.85
CA GLY A 42 17.61 0.09 19.63
C GLY A 42 17.75 1.33 18.73
N LEU A 43 18.78 2.15 18.98
CA LEU A 43 19.05 3.33 18.15
C LEU A 43 19.49 2.95 16.73
N LEU A 44 20.31 1.91 16.57
CA LEU A 44 20.72 1.42 15.25
C LEU A 44 19.55 0.84 14.45
N ILE A 45 18.61 0.15 15.10
CA ILE A 45 17.40 -0.36 14.45
C ILE A 45 16.50 0.79 14.01
N LEU A 46 16.31 1.81 14.85
CA LEU A 46 15.51 2.99 14.47
C LEU A 46 16.14 3.78 13.32
N ILE A 47 17.46 3.92 13.30
CA ILE A 47 18.18 4.53 12.18
C ILE A 47 18.06 3.66 10.93
N ALA A 48 18.23 2.34 11.03
CA ALA A 48 18.11 1.43 9.88
C ALA A 48 16.69 1.41 9.28
N VAL A 49 15.65 1.45 10.11
CA VAL A 49 14.25 1.55 9.66
C VAL A 49 13.97 2.92 9.07
N GLY A 50 14.43 4.00 9.72
CA GLY A 50 14.30 5.36 9.21
C GLY A 50 14.99 5.55 7.86
N VAL A 51 16.23 5.07 7.73
CA VAL A 51 17.01 5.05 6.48
C VAL A 51 16.35 4.14 5.44
N GLY A 52 15.81 2.98 5.83
CA GLY A 52 15.06 2.08 4.95
C GLY A 52 13.77 2.67 4.39
N LEU A 53 13.14 3.62 5.08
CA LEU A 53 11.93 4.34 4.61
C LEU A 53 12.27 5.66 3.90
N LEU A 54 13.35 6.34 4.34
CA LEU A 54 13.79 7.63 3.80
C LEU A 54 14.63 7.49 2.52
N LEU A 55 15.50 6.48 2.41
CA LEU A 55 16.28 6.27 1.18
C LEU A 55 15.43 5.97 -0.05
N PRO A 56 14.42 5.08 -0.03
CA PRO A 56 13.60 4.85 -1.22
C PRO A 56 12.67 6.02 -1.55
N SER A 57 12.24 6.80 -0.55
CA SER A 57 11.44 8.03 -0.78
C SER A 57 12.31 9.15 -1.36
N LEU A 58 13.51 9.37 -0.82
CA LEU A 58 14.50 10.30 -1.38
C LEU A 58 15.02 9.85 -2.75
N ALA A 59 15.20 8.55 -2.98
CA ALA A 59 15.56 8.01 -4.28
C ALA A 59 14.45 8.24 -5.31
N ARG A 60 13.17 8.08 -4.93
CA ARG A 60 12.03 8.44 -5.78
C ARG A 60 12.00 9.94 -6.10
N ILE A 61 12.19 10.78 -5.09
CA ILE A 61 12.23 12.25 -5.26
C ILE A 61 13.40 12.64 -6.19
N ARG A 62 14.57 12.04 -6.00
CA ARG A 62 15.77 12.32 -6.80
C ARG A 62 15.67 11.78 -8.22
N HIS A 63 15.05 10.62 -8.42
CA HIS A 63 14.77 10.06 -9.75
C HIS A 63 13.81 10.96 -10.53
N ARG A 64 12.74 11.43 -9.88
CA ARG A 64 11.78 12.39 -10.47
C ARG A 64 12.43 13.74 -10.78
N ALA A 65 13.26 14.26 -9.89
CA ALA A 65 14.02 15.49 -10.14
C ALA A 65 14.98 15.36 -11.33
N ARG A 66 15.63 14.19 -11.47
CA ARG A 66 16.54 13.90 -12.59
C ARG A 66 15.80 13.81 -13.94
N LEU A 67 14.56 13.32 -13.94
CA LEU A 67 13.70 13.32 -15.13
C LEU A 67 13.24 14.75 -15.50
N ALA A 68 12.96 15.59 -14.50
CA ALA A 68 12.59 16.99 -14.72
C ALA A 68 13.76 17.81 -15.31
N GLU A 69 15.00 17.53 -14.89
CA GLU A 69 16.19 18.24 -15.37
C GLU A 69 16.66 17.79 -16.76
N GLN A 70 16.35 16.55 -17.17
CA GLN A 70 16.69 16.00 -18.50
C GLN A 70 15.61 16.23 -19.56
N GLY A 71 14.40 16.69 -19.18
CA GLY A 71 13.25 16.87 -20.06
C GLY A 71 13.19 18.18 -20.86
N GLY A 72 14.25 18.99 -20.84
CA GLY A 72 14.31 20.25 -21.58
C GLY A 72 14.48 20.02 -23.09
N ALA A 73 13.36 20.07 -23.82
CA ALA A 73 13.21 20.29 -25.28
C ALA A 73 13.13 19.09 -26.25
N THR A 74 13.37 17.83 -25.87
CA THR A 74 13.17 16.67 -26.78
C THR A 74 12.49 15.43 -26.17
N SER A 75 12.25 15.39 -24.86
CA SER A 75 11.55 14.27 -24.21
C SER A 75 10.05 14.51 -24.16
N TRP A 76 9.27 13.47 -24.49
CA TRP A 76 7.85 13.43 -24.18
C TRP A 76 7.67 13.55 -22.66
N ASP A 77 6.99 14.60 -22.21
CA ASP A 77 6.83 14.93 -20.78
C ASP A 77 5.41 14.62 -20.29
N ALA A 78 5.21 14.71 -18.96
CA ALA A 78 3.93 14.39 -18.34
C ALA A 78 2.79 15.30 -18.83
N GLU A 79 3.05 16.57 -19.08
CA GLU A 79 2.00 17.49 -19.52
C GLU A 79 1.56 17.18 -20.95
N ARG A 80 2.51 16.88 -21.84
CA ARG A 80 2.23 16.37 -23.19
C ARG A 80 1.47 15.05 -23.15
N GLN A 81 1.83 14.14 -22.24
CA GLN A 81 1.07 12.90 -22.03
C GLN A 81 -0.38 13.17 -21.62
N ARG A 82 -0.62 14.10 -20.70
CA ARG A 82 -1.96 14.51 -20.27
C ARG A 82 -2.76 15.12 -21.43
N GLN A 83 -2.14 16.02 -22.20
CA GLN A 83 -2.77 16.63 -23.37
C GLN A 83 -3.12 15.59 -24.43
N PHE A 84 -2.24 14.61 -24.66
CA PHE A 84 -2.50 13.49 -25.55
C PHE A 84 -3.70 12.66 -25.08
N ALA A 85 -3.76 12.32 -23.80
CA ALA A 85 -4.89 11.59 -23.21
C ALA A 85 -6.22 12.36 -23.37
N ASN A 86 -6.22 13.67 -23.08
CA ASN A 86 -7.39 14.53 -23.29
C ASN A 86 -7.82 14.54 -24.77
N LYS A 87 -6.87 14.57 -25.71
CA LYS A 87 -7.16 14.56 -27.15
C LYS A 87 -7.76 13.23 -27.59
N LEU A 88 -7.25 12.10 -27.11
CA LEU A 88 -7.81 10.78 -27.38
C LEU A 88 -9.25 10.67 -26.87
N GLU A 89 -9.49 11.11 -25.64
CA GLU A 89 -10.83 11.13 -25.05
C GLU A 89 -11.80 11.98 -25.87
N ALA A 90 -11.38 13.18 -26.30
CA ALA A 90 -12.19 14.06 -27.13
C ALA A 90 -12.54 13.46 -28.50
N GLN A 91 -11.71 12.55 -29.01
CA GLN A 91 -11.95 11.81 -30.26
C GLN A 91 -12.77 10.51 -30.03
N GLY A 92 -13.17 10.22 -28.79
CA GLY A 92 -13.91 9.00 -28.45
C GLY A 92 -13.05 7.73 -28.42
N LEU A 93 -11.73 7.85 -28.49
CA LEU A 93 -10.76 6.75 -28.39
C LEU A 93 -10.56 6.37 -26.92
N LYS A 94 -11.62 5.81 -26.32
CA LYS A 94 -11.72 5.63 -24.86
C LYS A 94 -10.65 4.70 -24.29
N ARG A 95 -10.34 3.59 -24.97
CA ARG A 95 -9.33 2.61 -24.50
C ARG A 95 -7.93 3.22 -24.51
N GLU A 96 -7.60 3.92 -25.58
CA GLU A 96 -6.33 4.62 -25.77
C GLU A 96 -6.20 5.77 -24.78
N ALA A 97 -7.28 6.53 -24.54
CA ALA A 97 -7.32 7.59 -23.55
C ALA A 97 -7.03 7.06 -22.14
N ILE A 98 -7.65 5.94 -21.75
CA ILE A 98 -7.38 5.26 -20.47
C ILE A 98 -5.88 4.96 -20.34
N GLN A 99 -5.29 4.28 -21.32
CA GLN A 99 -3.86 3.96 -21.30
C GLN A 99 -2.99 5.20 -21.19
N ALA A 100 -3.36 6.27 -21.91
CA ALA A 100 -2.61 7.51 -21.87
C ALA A 100 -2.70 8.21 -20.50
N TYR A 101 -3.85 8.18 -19.85
CA TYR A 101 -4.03 8.70 -18.49
C TYR A 101 -3.30 7.86 -17.43
N GLU A 102 -3.26 6.53 -17.58
CA GLU A 102 -2.49 5.65 -16.70
C GLU A 102 -0.99 5.95 -16.80
N GLN A 103 -0.47 6.11 -18.02
CA GLN A 103 0.92 6.56 -18.24
C GLN A 103 1.19 7.93 -17.64
N TYR A 104 0.23 8.86 -17.69
CA TYR A 104 0.38 10.16 -17.02
C TYR A 104 0.52 10.00 -15.50
N LEU A 105 -0.25 9.10 -14.87
CA LEU A 105 -0.14 8.80 -13.44
C LEU A 105 1.22 8.18 -13.05
N GLU A 106 1.90 7.53 -13.99
CA GLU A 106 3.25 6.98 -13.79
C GLU A 106 4.35 8.05 -13.94
N LEU A 107 4.19 8.95 -14.91
CA LEU A 107 5.15 10.02 -15.22
C LEU A 107 5.10 11.18 -14.22
N ALA A 108 3.90 11.53 -13.75
CA ALA A 108 3.67 12.67 -12.87
C ALA A 108 3.53 12.26 -11.40
N ASP A 109 3.63 13.24 -10.51
CA ASP A 109 3.12 13.12 -9.15
C ASP A 109 1.99 14.14 -8.91
N PRO A 110 0.79 13.88 -9.45
CA PRO A 110 -0.31 14.82 -9.32
C PRO A 110 -0.71 14.98 -7.86
N SER A 111 -1.21 16.17 -7.52
CA SER A 111 -1.78 16.42 -6.19
C SER A 111 -2.90 15.43 -5.87
N ALA A 112 -3.23 15.27 -4.58
CA ALA A 112 -4.34 14.42 -4.14
C ALA A 112 -5.64 14.69 -4.91
N SER A 113 -5.99 15.97 -5.06
CA SER A 113 -7.19 16.41 -5.78
C SER A 113 -7.13 16.10 -7.28
N GLU A 114 -6.00 16.36 -7.94
CA GLU A 114 -5.82 16.01 -9.37
C GLU A 114 -5.90 14.50 -9.60
N ARG A 115 -5.32 13.72 -8.69
CA ARG A 115 -5.35 12.26 -8.75
C ARG A 115 -6.78 11.73 -8.57
N ALA A 116 -7.54 12.30 -7.65
CA ALA A 116 -8.96 12.00 -7.46
C ALA A 116 -9.79 12.34 -8.71
N ASN A 117 -9.60 13.53 -9.30
CA ASN A 117 -10.25 13.91 -10.56
C ASN A 117 -9.92 12.94 -11.71
N LEU A 118 -8.66 12.49 -11.77
CA LEU A 118 -8.23 11.57 -12.81
C LEU A 118 -8.80 10.17 -12.64
N TYR A 119 -8.84 9.64 -11.41
CA TYR A 119 -9.51 8.37 -11.13
C TYR A 119 -11.01 8.44 -11.41
N TYR A 120 -11.65 9.56 -11.11
CA TYR A 120 -13.06 9.78 -11.48
C TYR A 120 -13.25 9.70 -12.99
N LYS A 121 -12.40 10.39 -13.77
CA LYS A 121 -12.43 10.35 -15.23
C LYS A 121 -12.20 8.94 -15.78
N LEU A 122 -11.18 8.22 -15.28
CA LEU A 122 -10.91 6.83 -15.66
C LEU A 122 -12.10 5.92 -15.34
N GLY A 123 -12.72 6.08 -14.17
CA GLY A 123 -13.93 5.35 -13.80
C GLY A 123 -15.08 5.57 -14.78
N LYS A 124 -15.30 6.82 -15.20
CA LYS A 124 -16.30 7.16 -16.22
C LYS A 124 -16.00 6.48 -17.56
N LEU A 125 -14.76 6.54 -18.03
CA LEU A 125 -14.35 5.92 -19.29
C LEU A 125 -14.54 4.40 -19.28
N HIS A 126 -14.16 3.72 -18.19
CA HIS A 126 -14.41 2.29 -18.04
C HIS A 126 -15.91 1.96 -18.00
N SER A 127 -16.71 2.76 -17.29
CA SER A 127 -18.16 2.60 -17.22
C SER A 127 -18.82 2.71 -18.60
N GLU A 128 -18.36 3.66 -19.41
CA GLU A 128 -18.83 3.84 -20.79
C GLU A 128 -18.40 2.71 -21.74
N LEU A 129 -17.37 1.94 -21.37
CA LEU A 129 -16.94 0.72 -22.06
C LEU A 129 -17.59 -0.55 -21.47
N SER A 130 -18.52 -0.40 -20.52
CA SER A 130 -19.14 -1.49 -19.75
C SER A 130 -18.15 -2.35 -18.96
N GLU A 131 -16.96 -1.82 -18.65
CA GLU A 131 -15.93 -2.47 -17.84
C GLU A 131 -16.16 -2.14 -16.36
N TYR A 132 -17.30 -2.57 -15.82
CA TYR A 132 -17.83 -2.12 -14.52
C TYR A 132 -16.93 -2.48 -13.33
N GLU A 133 -16.19 -3.59 -13.35
CA GLU A 133 -15.22 -3.92 -12.30
C GLU A 133 -14.08 -2.91 -12.24
N LYS A 134 -13.57 -2.48 -13.40
CA LYS A 134 -12.50 -1.47 -13.47
C LYS A 134 -13.02 -0.09 -13.12
N ALA A 135 -14.23 0.24 -13.56
CA ALA A 135 -14.91 1.47 -13.21
C ALA A 135 -15.06 1.60 -11.68
N LEU A 136 -15.58 0.55 -11.04
CA LEU A 136 -15.71 0.46 -9.59
C LEU A 136 -14.37 0.65 -8.88
N ALA A 137 -13.31 -0.04 -9.32
CA ALA A 137 -11.98 0.10 -8.75
C ALA A 137 -11.46 1.56 -8.86
N CYS A 138 -11.74 2.23 -9.98
CA CYS A 138 -11.36 3.64 -10.17
C CYS A 138 -12.16 4.56 -9.24
N TYR A 139 -13.47 4.39 -9.12
CA TYR A 139 -14.29 5.23 -8.23
C TYR A 139 -13.89 5.06 -6.75
N LEU A 140 -13.57 3.85 -6.30
CA LEU A 140 -13.07 3.63 -4.94
C LEU A 140 -11.71 4.31 -4.70
N LYS A 141 -10.84 4.36 -5.72
CA LYS A 141 -9.57 5.10 -5.62
C LYS A 141 -9.78 6.61 -5.43
N VAL A 142 -10.91 7.19 -5.84
CA VAL A 142 -11.22 8.62 -5.62
C VAL A 142 -11.30 8.91 -4.11
N GLU A 143 -12.00 8.07 -3.35
CA GLU A 143 -12.16 8.22 -1.88
C GLU A 143 -10.82 8.13 -1.15
N ILE A 144 -9.93 7.26 -1.63
CA ILE A 144 -8.60 7.08 -1.04
C ILE A 144 -7.65 8.21 -1.45
N ALA A 145 -7.74 8.71 -2.69
CA ALA A 145 -6.87 9.76 -3.20
C ALA A 145 -7.16 11.11 -2.54
N ASP A 146 -8.43 11.46 -2.35
CA ASP A 146 -8.84 12.68 -1.65
C ASP A 146 -10.13 12.44 -0.85
N PRO A 147 -10.00 12.05 0.44
CA PRO A 147 -11.13 11.76 1.31
C PRO A 147 -12.05 12.96 1.58
N LYS A 148 -11.59 14.19 1.29
CA LYS A 148 -12.35 15.43 1.48
C LYS A 148 -12.86 16.01 0.15
N SER A 149 -12.67 15.28 -0.94
CA SER A 149 -13.12 15.71 -2.25
C SER A 149 -14.63 15.86 -2.29
N LYS A 150 -15.10 16.92 -2.94
CA LYS A 150 -16.52 17.09 -3.28
C LYS A 150 -17.02 16.02 -4.25
N LEU A 151 -16.10 15.27 -4.88
CA LEU A 151 -16.44 14.14 -5.75
C LEU A 151 -17.02 12.95 -4.97
N ALA A 152 -16.87 12.91 -3.64
CA ALA A 152 -17.41 11.83 -2.81
C ALA A 152 -18.92 11.63 -2.99
N ASP A 153 -19.65 12.74 -3.17
CA ASP A 153 -21.09 12.73 -3.40
C ASP A 153 -21.44 12.22 -4.82
N GLU A 154 -20.60 12.52 -5.81
CA GLU A 154 -20.80 12.12 -7.21
C GLU A 154 -20.47 10.65 -7.48
N ILE A 155 -19.49 10.08 -6.78
CA ILE A 155 -19.05 8.69 -7.00
C ILE A 155 -19.98 7.67 -6.37
N GLY A 156 -20.78 8.05 -5.38
CA GLY A 156 -21.68 7.13 -4.69
C GLY A 156 -22.69 6.44 -5.59
N PRO A 157 -23.51 7.20 -6.33
CA PRO A 157 -24.43 6.64 -7.32
C PRO A 157 -23.71 5.79 -8.38
N ARG A 158 -22.51 6.20 -8.80
CA ARG A 158 -21.73 5.47 -9.81
C ARG A 158 -21.20 4.13 -9.30
N ILE A 159 -20.81 4.05 -8.03
CA ILE A 159 -20.38 2.81 -7.38
C ILE A 159 -21.55 1.84 -7.29
N VAL A 160 -22.72 2.34 -6.90
CA VAL A 160 -23.97 1.55 -6.84
C VAL A 160 -24.35 1.03 -8.21
N GLU A 161 -24.34 1.89 -9.24
CA GLU A 161 -24.56 1.50 -10.63
C GLU A 161 -23.60 0.38 -11.05
N CYS A 162 -22.31 0.48 -10.72
CA CYS A 162 -21.35 -0.58 -11.04
C CYS A 162 -21.72 -1.92 -10.36
N TRP A 163 -22.10 -1.91 -9.08
CA TRP A 163 -22.49 -3.13 -8.37
C TRP A 163 -23.77 -3.77 -8.96
N GLU A 164 -24.77 -2.96 -9.30
CA GLU A 164 -26.01 -3.41 -9.96
C GLU A 164 -25.72 -4.02 -11.32
N ARG A 165 -24.88 -3.36 -12.14
CA ARG A 165 -24.46 -3.87 -13.45
C ARG A 165 -23.67 -5.16 -13.37
N LEU A 166 -23.00 -5.41 -12.25
CA LEU A 166 -22.30 -6.66 -11.95
C LEU A 166 -23.22 -7.74 -11.35
N GLY A 167 -24.51 -7.46 -11.14
CA GLY A 167 -25.48 -8.38 -10.53
C GLY A 167 -25.23 -8.60 -9.03
N LYS A 168 -24.61 -7.65 -8.35
CA LYS A 168 -24.22 -7.72 -6.94
C LYS A 168 -25.08 -6.80 -6.08
N ASP A 169 -26.37 -7.10 -6.05
CA ASP A 169 -27.39 -6.24 -5.44
C ASP A 169 -27.20 -6.03 -3.93
N ILE A 170 -26.66 -7.04 -3.23
CA ILE A 170 -26.34 -6.94 -1.79
C ILE A 170 -25.21 -5.91 -1.55
N ASP A 171 -24.18 -5.92 -2.39
CA ASP A 171 -23.06 -4.97 -2.29
C ASP A 171 -23.53 -3.54 -2.65
N ALA A 172 -24.44 -3.41 -3.61
CA ALA A 172 -25.07 -2.13 -3.98
C ALA A 172 -25.88 -1.53 -2.81
N GLN A 173 -26.72 -2.34 -2.17
CA GLN A 173 -27.49 -1.92 -0.99
C GLN A 173 -26.59 -1.53 0.17
N TYR A 174 -25.56 -2.33 0.45
CA TYR A 174 -24.60 -2.03 1.51
C TYR A 174 -23.83 -0.73 1.25
N ALA A 175 -23.45 -0.47 0.00
CA ALA A 175 -22.80 0.77 -0.39
C ALA A 175 -23.71 2.00 -0.23
N LEU A 176 -25.00 1.88 -0.58
CA LEU A 176 -26.01 2.92 -0.35
C LEU A 176 -26.22 3.19 1.14
N GLU A 177 -26.39 2.14 1.95
CA GLU A 177 -26.59 2.25 3.39
C GLU A 177 -25.42 2.95 4.08
N GLN A 178 -24.18 2.56 3.74
CA GLN A 178 -23.00 3.22 4.29
C GLN A 178 -22.92 4.70 3.94
N ARG A 179 -23.26 5.08 2.71
CA ARG A 179 -23.23 6.48 2.26
C ARG A 179 -24.34 7.30 2.90
N ALA A 180 -25.57 6.79 2.93
CA ALA A 180 -26.69 7.45 3.60
C ALA A 180 -26.49 7.57 5.13
N ALA A 181 -25.71 6.67 5.74
CA ALA A 181 -25.32 6.75 7.14
C ALA A 181 -24.21 7.78 7.42
N LEU A 182 -23.48 8.26 6.41
CA LEU A 182 -22.54 9.38 6.56
C LEU A 182 -23.27 10.73 6.64
N ASP A 183 -24.43 10.87 5.98
CA ASP A 183 -25.28 12.06 5.99
C ASP A 183 -26.13 12.22 7.27
N LYS A 184 -26.24 11.18 8.09
CA LYS A 184 -26.98 11.21 9.35
C LYS A 184 -26.02 10.93 10.53
N PRO A 185 -26.10 11.67 11.65
CA PRO A 185 -25.38 11.27 12.85
C PRO A 185 -25.86 9.87 13.25
N LYS A 186 -24.95 8.87 13.21
CA LYS A 186 -25.16 7.43 13.43
C LYS A 186 -26.52 7.11 14.07
N ALA A 187 -27.53 6.90 13.23
CA ALA A 187 -28.78 6.32 13.69
C ALA A 187 -28.48 4.90 14.19
N PRO A 188 -29.20 4.39 15.21
CA PRO A 188 -29.06 3.02 15.67
C PRO A 188 -29.22 2.10 14.46
N LYS A 189 -28.29 1.15 14.27
CA LYS A 189 -28.39 0.12 13.22
C LYS A 189 -29.82 -0.44 13.22
N GLU A 190 -30.58 -0.21 12.16
CA GLU A 190 -31.91 -0.79 12.05
C GLU A 190 -31.80 -2.32 12.11
N LYS A 191 -32.78 -2.92 12.80
CA LYS A 191 -32.81 -4.36 13.11
C LYS A 191 -32.92 -5.16 11.81
N ARG A 192 -31.80 -5.67 11.31
CA ARG A 192 -31.78 -6.58 10.15
C ARG A 192 -32.31 -7.95 10.58
N GLY A 193 -33.43 -8.39 10.01
CA GLY A 193 -34.06 -9.69 10.28
C GLY A 193 -34.95 -9.73 11.53
N ALA A 194 -35.56 -10.89 11.77
CA ALA A 194 -36.45 -11.11 12.91
C ALA A 194 -35.75 -10.88 14.26
N VAL A 195 -36.50 -10.41 15.26
CA VAL A 195 -36.02 -10.31 16.64
C VAL A 195 -35.88 -11.72 17.20
N VAL A 196 -34.65 -12.08 17.57
CA VAL A 196 -34.31 -13.43 18.05
C VAL A 196 -34.06 -13.49 19.55
N ALA A 197 -33.81 -12.34 20.19
CA ALA A 197 -33.72 -12.24 21.64
C ALA A 197 -34.08 -10.84 22.15
N LYS A 198 -34.42 -10.77 23.44
CA LYS A 198 -34.63 -9.54 24.19
C LYS A 198 -33.89 -9.62 25.52
N ILE A 199 -33.01 -8.65 25.79
CA ILE A 199 -32.23 -8.52 27.02
C ILE A 199 -32.60 -7.19 27.67
N GLY A 200 -33.41 -7.23 28.73
CA GLY A 200 -34.04 -6.03 29.29
C GLY A 200 -34.91 -5.32 28.25
N ASP A 201 -34.67 -4.04 28.00
CA ASP A 201 -35.35 -3.25 26.95
C ASP A 201 -34.69 -3.36 25.57
N ARG A 202 -33.56 -4.07 25.46
CA ARG A 202 -32.83 -4.23 24.19
C ARG A 202 -33.31 -5.46 23.43
N GLU A 203 -33.68 -5.28 22.18
CA GLU A 203 -33.98 -6.37 21.24
C GLU A 203 -32.79 -6.63 20.33
N ILE A 204 -32.46 -7.90 20.13
CA ILE A 204 -31.37 -8.38 19.27
C ILE A 204 -32.00 -9.03 18.03
N SER A 205 -31.63 -8.54 16.85
CA SER A 205 -32.10 -9.10 15.58
C SER A 205 -31.15 -10.17 15.03
N MET A 206 -31.65 -11.02 14.13
CA MET A 206 -30.83 -12.07 13.51
C MET A 206 -29.58 -11.50 12.82
N GLY A 207 -29.69 -10.34 12.14
CA GLY A 207 -28.55 -9.68 11.51
C GLY A 207 -27.55 -9.08 12.51
N GLU A 208 -27.99 -8.68 13.70
CA GLU A 208 -27.08 -8.27 14.77
C GLU A 208 -26.34 -9.47 15.36
N LEU A 209 -27.01 -10.62 15.48
CA LEU A 209 -26.41 -11.88 15.88
C LEU A 209 -25.36 -12.35 14.86
N ASP A 210 -25.66 -12.22 13.56
CA ASP A 210 -24.72 -12.57 12.47
C ASP A 210 -23.46 -11.70 12.48
N ASP A 211 -23.62 -10.38 12.62
CA ASP A 211 -22.52 -9.43 12.79
C ASP A 211 -21.64 -9.81 13.99
N ALA A 212 -22.25 -10.23 15.10
CA ALA A 212 -21.53 -10.61 16.32
C ALA A 212 -20.75 -11.92 16.14
N ILE A 213 -21.36 -12.94 15.53
CA ILE A 213 -20.74 -14.23 15.24
C ILE A 213 -19.55 -14.06 14.29
N GLN A 214 -19.65 -13.19 13.28
CA GLN A 214 -18.56 -12.93 12.33
C GLN A 214 -17.32 -12.32 12.99
N ARG A 215 -17.50 -11.57 14.09
CA ARG A 215 -16.40 -11.01 14.88
C ARG A 215 -15.74 -12.04 15.80
N MET A 216 -16.30 -13.25 15.88
CA MET A 216 -15.81 -14.36 16.68
C MET A 216 -15.35 -15.50 15.75
N PRO A 217 -14.07 -15.54 15.33
CA PRO A 217 -13.57 -16.51 14.36
C PRO A 217 -13.79 -17.98 14.76
N TRP A 218 -13.79 -18.26 16.07
CA TRP A 218 -14.07 -19.59 16.60
C TRP A 218 -15.56 -19.98 16.47
N ALA A 219 -16.48 -19.03 16.64
CA ALA A 219 -17.92 -19.25 16.58
C ALA A 219 -18.45 -19.29 15.13
N ALA A 220 -17.93 -18.42 14.25
CA ALA A 220 -18.33 -18.36 12.84
C ALA A 220 -18.12 -19.69 12.09
N SER A 221 -17.09 -20.46 12.47
CA SER A 221 -16.81 -21.77 11.85
C SER A 221 -17.81 -22.86 12.26
N GLN A 222 -18.43 -22.73 13.44
CA GLN A 222 -19.30 -23.74 14.05
C GLN A 222 -20.80 -23.41 13.85
N LEU A 223 -21.14 -22.13 13.71
CA LEU A 223 -22.51 -21.62 13.64
C LEU A 223 -22.87 -21.23 12.21
N LYS A 224 -23.16 -22.24 11.37
CA LYS A 224 -23.47 -22.04 9.95
C LYS A 224 -24.97 -21.94 9.69
N SER A 225 -25.79 -22.70 10.42
CA SER A 225 -27.24 -22.71 10.24
C SER A 225 -27.96 -21.72 11.17
N PRO A 226 -29.11 -21.17 10.77
CA PRO A 226 -29.93 -20.31 11.64
C PRO A 226 -30.28 -20.97 12.98
N GLN A 227 -30.54 -22.29 12.98
CA GLN A 227 -30.89 -23.05 14.17
C GLN A 227 -29.72 -23.14 15.17
N GLN A 228 -28.50 -23.33 14.68
CA GLN A 228 -27.30 -23.36 15.52
C GLN A 228 -27.06 -22.01 16.19
N LYS A 229 -27.29 -20.90 15.46
CA LYS A 229 -27.13 -19.54 15.97
C LYS A 229 -28.13 -19.24 17.09
N LEU A 230 -29.38 -19.68 16.94
CA LEU A 230 -30.41 -19.55 17.97
C LEU A 230 -30.10 -20.40 19.21
N GLN A 231 -29.65 -21.64 19.02
CA GLN A 231 -29.22 -22.50 20.13
C GLN A 231 -28.03 -21.92 20.89
N PHE A 232 -27.06 -21.36 20.17
CA PHE A 232 -25.93 -20.67 20.78
C PHE A 232 -26.41 -19.48 21.62
N LEU A 233 -27.31 -18.66 21.07
CA LEU A 233 -27.86 -17.52 21.79
C LEU A 233 -28.54 -17.95 23.09
N GLN A 234 -29.37 -19.00 23.05
CA GLN A 234 -30.07 -19.57 24.22
C GLN A 234 -29.15 -20.03 25.37
N GLN A 235 -27.86 -20.28 25.12
CA GLN A 235 -26.92 -20.67 26.18
C GLN A 235 -26.44 -19.49 27.04
N TYR A 236 -26.65 -18.24 26.61
CA TYR A 236 -26.05 -17.04 27.21
C TYR A 236 -27.08 -15.96 27.60
N ILE A 237 -28.37 -16.23 27.44
CA ILE A 237 -29.50 -15.41 27.92
C ILE A 237 -30.17 -16.15 29.07
#